data_AF-A0A537HKZ9-F1
#
_entry.id   AF-A0A537HKZ9-F1
#
_cell.length_a   1.000
_cell.length_b   1.000
_cell.length_c   1.000
_cell.angle_alpha   90.00
_cell.angle_beta   90.00
_cell.angle_gamma   90.00
#
_symmetry.space_group_name_H-M   'P 1'
#
loop_
_entity.id
_entity.type
_entity.pdbx_description
1 polymer ?
#
loop_
_entity_poly.entity_id
_entity_poly.type
_entity_poly.pdbx_seq_one_letter_code
_entity_poly.pdbx_strand_id
1 'polypeptide(L)'
;MRWTNSRPDHPIKIIGSKNHACPLANKCSLGLDGTLAIGDVFRLRVAINGFGRIGRSFYRALLEDQESDIEVVVINSTSPPRTLAHLLKYDSTYGTLPLDVSWDPEGITSEGKKVPCLSEMNPAKIDWRGFKTDAVLQSTGQLLQREKLETFISKGARTVLISSPSEEADVTLIPGCNLETYNPNHHKIISMASCTTNCLAPSL
;
A
#
# COMPACT_ATOMS: atom_id res chain seq x y z
N MET A 1 -13.71 27.78 -4.07
CA MET A 1 -14.07 27.80 -2.64
C MET A 1 -12.83 27.45 -1.83
N ARG A 2 -12.22 28.43 -1.16
CA ARG A 2 -11.17 28.22 -0.14
C ARG A 2 -11.87 27.99 1.20
N TRP A 3 -11.50 26.93 1.90
CA TRP A 3 -11.87 26.74 3.31
C TRP A 3 -10.62 26.99 4.15
N THR A 4 -10.56 28.18 4.76
CA THR A 4 -9.72 28.48 5.93
C THR A 4 -10.67 28.67 7.11
N ASN A 5 -10.56 27.80 8.13
CA ASN A 5 -10.83 28.04 9.55
C ASN A 5 -10.77 26.67 10.26
N SER A 6 -9.66 26.28 10.90
CA SER A 6 -9.39 26.53 12.33
C SER A 6 -10.65 26.51 13.20
N ARG A 7 -10.93 25.36 13.83
CA ARG A 7 -11.60 25.24 15.13
C ARG A 7 -10.65 24.50 16.09
N PRO A 8 -10.50 24.92 17.37
CA PRO A 8 -9.38 24.47 18.20
C PRO A 8 -9.64 23.25 19.11
N ASP A 9 -10.83 22.64 19.10
CA ASP A 9 -11.24 21.82 20.26
C ASP A 9 -11.59 20.34 19.97
N HIS A 10 -11.25 19.82 18.79
CA HIS A 10 -11.38 18.39 18.49
C HIS A 10 -10.26 17.92 17.57
N PRO A 11 -9.15 17.37 18.11
CA PRO A 11 -8.22 16.64 17.28
C PRO A 11 -8.92 15.35 16.85
N ILE A 12 -9.27 15.26 15.56
CA ILE A 12 -9.45 13.95 14.92
C ILE A 12 -8.08 13.29 15.01
N LYS A 13 -7.86 12.53 16.09
CA LYS A 13 -6.75 11.61 16.20
C LYS A 13 -6.98 10.57 15.12
N ILE A 14 -6.22 10.66 14.03
CA ILE A 14 -5.83 9.44 13.33
C ILE A 14 -5.14 8.61 14.41
N ILE A 15 -5.77 7.52 14.82
CA ILE A 15 -5.26 6.62 15.85
C ILE A 15 -4.10 5.84 15.21
N GLY A 16 -2.98 6.54 14.99
CA GLY A 16 -1.68 5.92 15.15
C GLY A 16 -1.60 5.56 16.63
N SER A 17 -1.75 4.28 16.92
CA SER A 17 -1.57 3.70 18.25
C SER A 17 -0.22 4.13 18.80
N LYS A 18 -0.21 5.21 19.60
CA LYS A 18 0.82 5.41 20.62
C LYS A 18 0.67 4.22 21.57
N ASN A 19 1.68 3.35 21.59
CA ASN A 19 1.92 2.21 22.51
C ASN A 19 1.91 0.81 21.88
N HIS A 20 2.48 0.62 20.70
CA HIS A 20 3.13 -0.66 20.40
C HIS A 20 4.62 -0.45 20.21
N ALA A 21 5.34 -0.35 21.33
CA ALA A 21 6.75 -0.67 21.33
C ALA A 21 6.90 -2.10 20.82
N CYS A 22 7.66 -2.28 19.74
CA CYS A 22 8.06 -3.59 19.27
C CYS A 22 8.67 -4.38 20.44
N PRO A 23 8.16 -5.58 20.80
CA PRO A 23 8.67 -6.37 21.93
C PRO A 23 10.13 -6.81 21.79
N LEU A 24 10.78 -6.49 20.66
CA LEU A 24 12.16 -6.85 20.33
C LEU A 24 13.14 -5.66 20.35
N ALA A 25 12.72 -4.46 20.80
CA ALA A 25 13.59 -3.29 20.91
C ALA A 25 14.85 -3.52 21.78
N ASN A 26 14.87 -4.57 22.62
CA ASN A 26 16.02 -4.95 23.45
C ASN A 26 17.05 -5.85 22.73
N LYS A 27 16.95 -6.06 21.41
CA LYS A 27 17.95 -6.82 20.63
C LYS A 27 18.61 -6.01 19.50
N CYS A 28 18.58 -4.68 19.55
CA CYS A 28 19.45 -3.86 18.72
C CYS A 28 20.83 -3.78 19.39
N SER A 29 21.79 -4.59 18.94
CA SER A 29 23.19 -4.43 19.33
C SER A 29 23.72 -3.13 18.72
N LEU A 30 24.00 -2.13 19.58
CA LEU A 30 24.74 -0.93 19.22
C LEU A 30 26.11 -1.33 18.65
N GLY A 31 26.37 -0.95 17.40
CA GLY A 31 27.74 -0.89 16.88
C GLY A 31 28.55 0.13 17.67
N LEU A 32 29.84 -0.16 17.89
CA LEU A 32 30.77 0.66 18.68
C LEU A 32 31.08 2.04 18.07
N ASP A 33 30.47 2.38 16.94
CA ASP A 33 30.65 3.64 16.20
C ASP A 33 29.40 4.54 16.21
N GLY A 34 28.30 4.14 16.87
CA GLY A 34 27.09 4.96 16.93
C GLY A 34 26.34 5.08 15.60
N THR A 35 26.77 4.37 14.56
CA THR A 35 26.05 4.28 13.29
C THR A 35 25.08 3.10 13.40
N LEU A 36 23.78 3.40 13.44
CA LEU A 36 22.77 2.37 13.21
C LEU A 36 22.96 1.86 11.78
N ALA A 37 23.52 0.65 11.64
CA ALA A 37 23.31 -0.12 10.44
C ALA A 37 21.78 -0.19 10.23
N ILE A 38 21.28 0.27 9.08
CA ILE A 38 19.87 0.19 8.70
C ILE A 38 19.57 -1.29 8.38
N GLY A 39 19.75 -2.16 9.36
CA GLY A 39 19.39 -3.55 9.30
C GLY A 39 17.90 -3.65 9.51
N ASP A 40 17.18 -3.93 8.43
CA ASP A 40 15.79 -4.39 8.36
C ASP A 40 14.91 -3.94 9.54
N VAL A 41 14.56 -2.65 9.55
CA VAL A 41 13.37 -2.20 10.28
C VAL A 41 12.19 -3.00 9.73
N PHE A 42 11.40 -3.65 10.59
CA PHE A 42 10.26 -4.49 10.20
C PHE A 42 9.18 -3.66 9.50
N ARG A 43 9.33 -3.44 8.20
CA ARG A 43 8.36 -2.76 7.35
C ARG A 43 7.47 -3.79 6.66
N LEU A 44 6.18 -3.54 6.61
CA LEU A 44 5.21 -4.30 5.85
C LEU A 44 5.48 -4.09 4.36
N ARG A 45 5.83 -5.17 3.65
CA ARG A 45 6.22 -5.11 2.23
C ARG A 45 5.00 -5.24 1.34
N VAL A 46 4.65 -4.16 0.65
CA VAL A 46 3.46 -4.08 -0.20
C VAL A 46 3.83 -4.07 -1.67
N ALA A 47 3.19 -4.92 -2.46
CA ALA A 47 3.19 -4.83 -3.91
C ALA A 47 1.94 -4.11 -4.38
N ILE A 48 2.05 -3.27 -5.41
CA ILE A 48 0.89 -2.60 -6.02
C ILE A 48 0.62 -3.26 -7.37
N ASN A 49 -0.54 -3.90 -7.53
CA ASN A 49 -1.00 -4.40 -8.81
C ASN A 49 -2.06 -3.45 -9.39
N GLY A 50 -1.66 -2.66 -10.40
CA GLY A 50 -2.46 -1.61 -11.00
C GLY A 50 -2.13 -0.23 -10.46
N PHE A 51 -1.23 0.49 -11.13
CA PHE A 51 -0.81 1.85 -10.77
C PHE A 51 -1.74 2.95 -11.34
N GLY A 52 -3.04 2.71 -11.19
CA GLY A 52 -4.11 3.64 -11.56
C GLY A 52 -4.29 4.75 -10.52
N ARG A 53 -5.49 5.33 -10.45
CA ARG A 53 -5.79 6.39 -9.47
C ARG A 53 -5.56 5.93 -8.03
N ILE A 54 -6.13 4.79 -7.62
CA ILE A 54 -5.98 4.28 -6.25
C ILE A 54 -4.53 3.89 -5.94
N GLY A 55 -3.88 3.11 -6.80
CA GLY A 55 -2.49 2.70 -6.59
C GLY A 55 -1.52 3.88 -6.48
N ARG A 56 -1.70 4.93 -7.30
CA ARG A 56 -0.88 6.15 -7.20
C ARG A 56 -1.20 6.97 -5.96
N SER A 57 -2.49 7.14 -5.62
CA SER A 57 -2.88 7.83 -4.38
C SER A 57 -2.32 7.14 -3.15
N PHE A 58 -2.36 5.81 -3.11
CA PHE A 58 -1.76 5.01 -2.05
C PHE A 58 -0.25 5.25 -1.96
N TYR A 59 0.47 5.15 -3.08
CA TYR A 59 1.91 5.39 -3.09
C TYR A 59 2.28 6.83 -2.70
N ARG A 60 1.52 7.84 -3.17
CA ARG A 60 1.72 9.23 -2.76
C ARG A 60 1.52 9.44 -1.27
N ALA A 61 0.46 8.86 -0.69
CA ALA A 61 0.22 8.94 0.75
C ALA A 61 1.39 8.36 1.56
N LEU A 62 1.99 7.25 1.10
CA LEU A 62 3.17 6.66 1.74
C LEU A 62 4.42 7.53 1.59
N LEU A 63 4.59 8.26 0.48
CA LEU A 63 5.71 9.18 0.31
C LEU A 63 5.57 10.43 1.20
N GLU A 64 4.34 10.84 1.51
CA GLU A 64 4.05 11.96 2.41
C GLU A 64 4.18 11.56 3.89
N ASP A 65 4.02 10.28 4.22
CA ASP A 65 4.15 9.71 5.57
C ASP A 65 5.55 9.08 5.81
N GLN A 66 6.49 9.89 6.29
CA GLN A 66 7.88 9.46 6.52
C GLN A 66 8.04 8.44 7.66
N GLU A 67 7.05 8.36 8.56
CA GLU A 67 7.02 7.43 9.70
C GLU A 67 6.28 6.14 9.36
N SER A 68 5.86 5.95 8.09
CA SER A 68 5.12 4.77 7.70
C SER A 68 5.96 3.50 7.82
N ASP A 69 5.41 2.50 8.50
CA ASP A 69 5.94 1.14 8.56
C ASP A 69 5.66 0.33 7.28
N ILE A 70 5.26 0.98 6.18
CA ILE A 70 4.94 0.34 4.89
C ILE A 70 6.02 0.66 3.86
N GLU A 71 6.46 -0.37 3.14
CA GLU A 71 7.39 -0.25 2.02
C GLU A 71 6.76 -0.81 0.74
N VAL A 72 6.77 -0.02 -0.34
CA VAL A 72 6.36 -0.54 -1.65
C VAL A 72 7.54 -1.19 -2.35
N VAL A 73 7.44 -2.50 -2.57
CA VAL A 73 8.56 -3.31 -3.05
C VAL A 73 8.51 -3.60 -4.54
N VAL A 74 7.33 -3.51 -5.16
CA VAL A 74 7.14 -3.66 -6.61
C VAL A 74 5.82 -3.04 -7.04
N ILE A 75 5.80 -2.46 -8.24
CA ILE A 75 4.60 -1.95 -8.90
C ILE A 75 4.40 -2.75 -10.19
N ASN A 76 3.22 -3.32 -10.41
CA ASN A 76 2.84 -3.89 -11.70
C ASN A 76 1.80 -3.01 -12.39
N SER A 77 2.05 -2.64 -13.64
CA SER A 77 1.15 -1.81 -14.44
C SER A 77 1.39 -2.03 -15.94
N THR A 78 0.35 -1.90 -16.75
CA THR A 78 0.45 -2.03 -18.22
C THR A 78 1.24 -0.89 -18.87
N SER A 79 1.35 0.25 -18.18
CA SER A 79 2.06 1.42 -18.70
C SER A 79 3.55 1.38 -18.34
N PRO A 80 4.44 1.87 -19.22
CA PRO A 80 5.88 1.85 -18.98
C PRO A 80 6.29 2.80 -17.82
N PRO A 81 7.44 2.55 -17.15
CA PRO A 81 7.89 3.33 -16.00
C PRO A 81 7.93 4.84 -16.24
N ARG A 82 8.32 5.29 -17.44
CA ARG A 82 8.27 6.69 -17.87
C ARG A 82 6.90 7.33 -17.65
N THR A 83 5.84 6.65 -18.10
CA THR A 83 4.47 7.13 -17.98
C THR A 83 4.03 7.12 -16.52
N LEU A 84 4.37 6.05 -15.79
CA LEU A 84 4.03 5.94 -14.37
C LEU A 84 4.68 7.06 -13.53
N ALA A 85 5.95 7.36 -13.76
CA ALA A 85 6.67 8.45 -13.10
C ALA A 85 6.04 9.82 -13.40
N HIS A 86 5.68 10.07 -14.66
CA HIS A 86 4.98 11.30 -15.03
C HIS A 86 3.63 11.43 -14.31
N LEU A 87 2.83 10.36 -14.31
CA LEU A 87 1.51 10.33 -13.65
C LEU A 87 1.60 10.36 -12.11
N LEU A 88 2.73 9.95 -11.54
CA LEU A 88 3.01 10.10 -10.12
C LEU A 88 3.35 11.56 -9.78
N LYS A 89 4.21 12.19 -10.58
CA LYS A 89 4.64 13.58 -10.40
C LYS A 89 3.50 14.57 -10.59
N TYR A 90 2.64 14.36 -11.59
CA TYR A 90 1.56 15.29 -11.93
C TYR A 90 0.19 14.62 -11.79
N ASP A 91 -0.61 15.07 -10.80
CA ASP A 91 -2.00 14.66 -10.64
C ASP A 91 -2.92 15.88 -10.71
N SER A 92 -3.99 15.81 -11.51
CA SER A 92 -4.91 16.94 -11.71
C SER A 92 -5.75 17.27 -10.47
N THR A 93 -5.92 16.34 -9.54
CA THR A 93 -6.73 16.52 -8.32
C THR A 93 -5.86 16.92 -7.14
N TYR A 94 -4.72 16.25 -6.95
CA TYR A 94 -3.83 16.49 -5.81
C TYR A 94 -2.65 17.41 -6.14
N GLY A 95 -2.56 17.87 -7.38
CA GLY A 95 -1.47 18.72 -7.86
C GLY A 95 -0.15 17.96 -8.05
N THR A 96 0.90 18.75 -8.26
CA THR A 96 2.27 18.24 -8.46
C THR A 96 2.84 17.72 -7.15
N LEU A 97 3.39 16.51 -7.17
CA LEU A 97 4.11 15.94 -6.02
C LEU A 97 5.38 16.76 -5.74
N PRO A 98 5.60 17.26 -4.51
CA PRO A 98 6.75 18.11 -4.17
C PRO A 98 8.04 17.29 -3.92
N LEU A 99 8.16 16.11 -4.53
CA LEU A 99 9.31 15.22 -4.41
C LEU A 99 9.92 14.97 -5.79
N ASP A 100 11.22 14.72 -5.85
CA ASP A 100 11.86 14.35 -7.10
C ASP A 100 11.45 12.94 -7.52
N VAL A 101 11.02 12.82 -8.77
CA VAL A 101 10.59 11.57 -9.37
C VAL A 101 11.35 11.39 -10.67
N SER A 102 12.13 10.32 -10.76
CA SER A 102 12.84 9.91 -11.96
C SER A 102 12.46 8.47 -12.33
N TRP A 103 12.89 8.01 -13.50
CA TRP A 103 12.59 6.68 -13.99
C TRP A 103 13.74 6.15 -14.84
N ASP A 104 13.81 4.82 -14.93
CA ASP A 104 14.63 4.09 -15.87
C ASP A 104 13.81 2.89 -16.41
N PRO A 105 14.35 2.06 -17.32
CA PRO A 105 13.60 0.93 -17.87
C PRO A 105 13.10 -0.10 -16.85
N GLU A 106 13.69 -0.16 -15.65
CA GLU A 106 13.37 -1.16 -14.63
C GLU A 106 12.39 -0.62 -13.58
N GLY A 107 12.21 0.70 -13.46
CA GLY A 107 11.38 1.25 -12.38
C GLY A 107 11.31 2.77 -12.28
N ILE A 108 10.74 3.20 -11.15
CA ILE A 108 10.59 4.61 -10.77
C ILE A 108 11.43 4.84 -9.52
N THR A 109 12.10 5.99 -9.45
CA THR A 109 12.82 6.42 -8.25
C THR A 109 12.15 7.67 -7.68
N SER A 110 11.86 7.65 -6.38
CA SER A 110 11.34 8.80 -5.63
C SER A 110 12.02 8.86 -4.28
N GLU A 111 12.42 10.05 -3.81
CA GLU A 111 13.18 10.21 -2.54
C GLU A 111 14.44 9.32 -2.48
N GLY A 112 15.13 9.18 -3.62
CA GLY A 112 16.32 8.32 -3.74
C GLY A 112 16.05 6.81 -3.65
N LYS A 113 14.80 6.38 -3.48
CA LYS A 113 14.41 4.96 -3.41
C LYS A 113 13.84 4.50 -4.74
N LYS A 114 14.45 3.46 -5.33
CA LYS A 114 13.99 2.83 -6.57
C LYS A 114 12.96 1.74 -6.26
N VAL A 115 11.82 1.80 -6.92
CA VAL A 115 10.80 0.75 -6.90
C VAL A 115 10.72 0.10 -8.29
N PRO A 116 10.93 -1.23 -8.40
CA PRO A 116 10.84 -1.92 -9.66
C PRO A 116 9.42 -1.89 -10.22
N CYS A 117 9.31 -1.76 -11.54
CA CYS A 117 8.05 -1.74 -12.26
C CYS A 117 7.98 -2.92 -13.23
N LEU A 118 6.91 -3.70 -13.11
CA LEU A 118 6.58 -4.81 -13.98
C LEU A 118 5.46 -4.40 -14.94
N SER A 119 5.40 -5.07 -16.10
CA SER A 119 4.30 -4.95 -17.05
C SER A 119 3.82 -6.34 -17.43
N GLU A 120 3.17 -7.01 -16.48
CA GLU A 120 2.64 -8.35 -16.64
C GLU A 120 1.11 -8.35 -16.44
N MET A 121 0.39 -8.88 -17.43
CA MET A 121 -1.07 -8.95 -17.45
C MET A 121 -1.61 -10.14 -16.65
N ASN A 122 -0.84 -11.22 -16.58
CA ASN A 122 -1.21 -12.42 -15.84
C ASN A 122 -0.50 -12.44 -14.48
N PRO A 123 -1.22 -12.20 -13.36
CA PRO A 123 -0.61 -12.17 -12.03
C PRO A 123 0.06 -13.50 -11.65
N ALA A 124 -0.34 -14.62 -12.27
CA ALA A 124 0.27 -15.93 -12.07
C ALA A 124 1.68 -16.06 -12.68
N LYS A 125 2.19 -15.04 -13.37
CA LYS A 125 3.59 -15.01 -13.86
C LYS A 125 4.51 -14.18 -12.98
N ILE A 126 3.95 -13.42 -12.03
CA ILE A 126 4.73 -12.57 -11.13
C ILE A 126 5.13 -13.40 -9.92
N ASP A 127 6.43 -13.43 -9.60
CA ASP A 127 6.95 -14.07 -8.40
C ASP A 127 6.93 -13.12 -7.20
N TRP A 128 5.78 -13.01 -6.53
CA TRP A 128 5.63 -12.14 -5.35
C TRP A 128 6.56 -12.56 -4.19
N ARG A 129 6.93 -13.84 -4.12
CA ARG A 129 7.89 -14.36 -3.13
C ARG A 129 9.27 -13.76 -3.33
N GLY A 130 9.73 -13.63 -4.57
CA GLY A 130 11.01 -13.01 -4.91
C GLY A 130 11.12 -11.57 -4.38
N PHE A 131 10.01 -10.84 -4.38
CA PHE A 131 9.90 -9.48 -3.80
C PHE A 131 9.63 -9.47 -2.29
N LYS A 132 9.58 -10.64 -1.64
CA LYS A 132 9.19 -10.84 -0.23
C LYS A 132 7.90 -10.06 0.11
N THR A 133 6.89 -10.19 -0.73
CA THR A 133 5.63 -9.43 -0.62
C THR A 133 4.78 -9.96 0.53
N ASP A 134 4.47 -9.11 1.51
CA ASP A 134 3.50 -9.44 2.56
C ASP A 134 2.07 -9.23 2.05
N ALA A 135 1.78 -8.08 1.45
CA ALA A 135 0.46 -7.76 0.94
C ALA A 135 0.51 -7.26 -0.51
N VAL A 136 -0.46 -7.68 -1.32
CA VAL A 136 -0.70 -7.11 -2.65
C VAL A 136 -1.90 -6.18 -2.58
N LEU A 137 -1.71 -4.90 -2.89
CA LEU A 137 -2.81 -3.99 -3.20
C LEU A 137 -3.27 -4.27 -4.63
N GLN A 138 -4.40 -4.93 -4.77
CA GLN A 138 -5.05 -5.19 -6.04
C GLN A 138 -5.95 -4.02 -6.42
N SER A 139 -5.42 -3.11 -7.23
CA SER A 139 -6.06 -1.85 -7.65
C SER A 139 -6.14 -1.66 -9.16
N THR A 140 -6.19 -2.75 -9.92
CA THR A 140 -6.41 -2.71 -11.38
C THR A 140 -7.84 -2.32 -11.76
N GLY A 141 -8.79 -2.46 -10.83
CA GLY A 141 -10.23 -2.31 -11.10
C GLY A 141 -10.86 -3.50 -11.84
N GLN A 142 -10.10 -4.56 -12.10
CA GLN A 142 -10.63 -5.78 -12.70
C GLN A 142 -11.34 -6.62 -11.64
N LEU A 143 -12.56 -7.07 -11.96
CA LEU A 143 -13.26 -8.07 -11.18
C LEU A 143 -12.64 -9.43 -11.47
N LEU A 144 -11.78 -9.88 -10.55
CA LEU A 144 -11.14 -11.18 -10.62
C LEU A 144 -12.00 -12.22 -9.92
N GLN A 145 -12.13 -13.39 -10.55
CA GLN A 145 -12.69 -14.59 -9.95
C GLN A 145 -11.73 -15.16 -8.90
N ARG A 146 -12.26 -15.96 -7.96
CA ARG A 146 -11.49 -16.53 -6.84
C ARG A 146 -10.19 -17.19 -7.29
N GLU A 147 -10.24 -18.01 -8.33
CA GLU A 147 -9.09 -18.78 -8.81
C GLU A 147 -7.93 -17.86 -9.22
N LYS A 148 -8.25 -16.70 -9.81
CA LYS A 148 -7.24 -15.70 -10.18
C LYS A 148 -6.66 -15.00 -8.96
N LEU A 149 -7.46 -14.71 -7.94
CA LEU A 149 -7.00 -14.09 -6.69
C LEU A 149 -6.09 -15.03 -5.90
N GLU A 150 -6.38 -16.33 -5.91
CA GLU A 150 -5.54 -17.35 -5.28
C GLU A 150 -4.16 -17.50 -5.95
N THR A 151 -4.01 -17.07 -7.21
CA THR A 151 -2.70 -17.06 -7.86
C THR A 151 -1.71 -16.12 -7.16
N PHE A 152 -2.16 -15.00 -6.60
CA PHE A 152 -1.29 -14.09 -5.86
C PHE A 152 -0.71 -14.77 -4.61
N ILE A 153 -1.57 -15.50 -3.88
CA ILE A 153 -1.19 -16.23 -2.67
C ILE A 153 -0.24 -17.39 -3.00
N SER A 154 -0.59 -18.21 -3.99
CA SER A 154 0.26 -19.34 -4.40
C SER A 154 1.62 -18.90 -4.95
N LYS A 155 1.70 -17.69 -5.53
CA LYS A 155 2.96 -17.05 -5.96
C LYS A 155 3.69 -16.28 -4.84
N GLY A 156 3.21 -16.36 -3.61
CA GLY A 156 3.97 -16.01 -2.41
C GLY A 156 3.58 -14.70 -1.72
N ALA A 157 2.54 -14.01 -2.16
CA ALA A 157 1.93 -12.96 -1.34
C ALA A 157 1.24 -13.60 -0.12
N ARG A 158 1.31 -12.95 1.05
CA ARG A 158 0.60 -13.47 2.24
C ARG A 158 -0.86 -13.05 2.26
N THR A 159 -1.16 -11.86 1.78
CA THR A 159 -2.52 -11.29 1.74
C THR A 159 -2.74 -10.50 0.44
N VAL A 160 -3.97 -10.46 -0.04
CA VAL A 160 -4.42 -9.61 -1.16
C VAL A 160 -5.48 -8.65 -0.63
N LEU A 161 -5.27 -7.36 -0.84
CA LEU A 161 -6.21 -6.28 -0.54
C LEU A 161 -6.83 -5.79 -1.84
N ILE A 162 -8.12 -6.06 -2.05
CA ILE A 162 -8.85 -5.64 -3.24
C ILE A 162 -9.41 -4.24 -2.98
N SER A 163 -9.07 -3.27 -3.83
CA SER A 163 -9.48 -1.87 -3.68
C SER A 163 -10.92 -1.58 -4.11
N SER A 164 -11.77 -2.60 -4.19
CA SER A 164 -13.15 -2.54 -4.63
C SER A 164 -13.97 -3.66 -3.96
N PRO A 165 -15.32 -3.58 -4.00
CA PRO A 165 -16.17 -4.69 -3.57
C PRO A 165 -15.82 -5.98 -4.33
N SER A 166 -15.84 -7.10 -3.63
CA SER A 166 -15.59 -8.42 -4.22
C SER A 166 -16.34 -9.49 -3.43
N GLU A 167 -17.17 -10.26 -4.13
CA GLU A 167 -17.87 -11.43 -3.59
C GLU A 167 -16.93 -12.62 -3.37
N GLU A 168 -15.77 -12.60 -4.03
CA GLU A 168 -14.73 -13.64 -3.96
C GLU A 168 -13.79 -13.49 -2.75
N ALA A 169 -13.94 -12.41 -1.98
CA ALA A 169 -13.11 -12.13 -0.81
C ALA A 169 -13.54 -12.97 0.39
N ASP A 170 -12.57 -13.37 1.23
CA ASP A 170 -12.84 -14.08 2.49
C ASP A 170 -13.61 -13.18 3.47
N VAL A 171 -13.33 -11.88 3.43
CA VAL A 171 -13.95 -10.88 4.28
C VAL A 171 -13.96 -9.51 3.59
N THR A 172 -14.98 -8.71 3.87
CA THR A 172 -15.00 -7.28 3.53
C THR A 172 -14.75 -6.47 4.81
N LEU A 173 -13.70 -5.64 4.79
CA LEU A 173 -13.31 -4.82 5.93
C LEU A 173 -13.49 -3.33 5.61
N ILE A 174 -14.09 -2.62 6.56
CA ILE A 174 -14.26 -1.18 6.55
C ILE A 174 -13.55 -0.64 7.79
N PRO A 175 -12.41 0.05 7.60
CA PRO A 175 -11.67 0.64 8.71
C PRO A 175 -12.56 1.49 9.62
N GLY A 176 -12.45 1.26 10.93
CA GLY A 176 -13.26 1.95 11.94
C GLY A 176 -14.67 1.39 12.16
N CYS A 177 -15.11 0.39 11.39
CA CYS A 177 -16.45 -0.21 11.54
C CYS A 177 -16.39 -1.67 12.00
N ASN A 178 -15.58 -2.52 11.34
CA ASN A 178 -15.61 -3.97 11.57
C ASN A 178 -14.24 -4.65 11.51
N LEU A 179 -13.15 -3.93 11.83
CA LEU A 179 -11.78 -4.46 11.74
C LEU A 179 -11.53 -5.65 12.67
N GLU A 180 -12.26 -5.74 13.78
CA GLU A 180 -12.21 -6.85 14.74
C GLU A 180 -12.65 -8.20 14.13
N THR A 181 -13.34 -8.18 12.99
CA THR A 181 -13.70 -9.40 12.26
C THR A 181 -12.51 -10.01 11.49
N TYR A 182 -11.40 -9.28 11.36
CA TYR A 182 -10.23 -9.77 10.64
C TYR A 182 -9.55 -10.93 11.38
N ASN A 183 -9.43 -12.07 10.72
CA ASN A 183 -8.68 -13.22 11.21
C ASN A 183 -7.54 -13.56 10.24
N PRO A 184 -6.26 -13.28 10.58
CA PRO A 184 -5.14 -13.51 9.68
C PRO A 184 -4.88 -14.99 9.35
N ASN A 185 -5.43 -15.93 10.13
CA ASN A 185 -5.30 -17.36 9.85
C ASN A 185 -6.28 -17.83 8.77
N HIS A 186 -7.42 -17.15 8.62
CA HIS A 186 -8.48 -17.54 7.68
C HIS A 186 -8.64 -16.56 6.51
N HIS A 187 -8.34 -15.28 6.70
CA HIS A 187 -8.58 -14.24 5.72
C HIS A 187 -7.27 -13.85 5.02
N LYS A 188 -7.16 -14.25 3.76
CA LYS A 188 -6.02 -13.98 2.89
C LYS A 188 -6.39 -13.07 1.73
N ILE A 189 -7.65 -13.08 1.30
CA ILE A 189 -8.18 -12.21 0.26
C ILE A 189 -9.23 -11.32 0.90
N ILE A 190 -8.98 -10.02 0.92
CA ILE A 190 -9.76 -9.04 1.68
C ILE A 190 -10.29 -7.99 0.71
N SER A 191 -11.60 -7.73 0.75
CA SER A 191 -12.18 -6.58 0.07
C SER A 191 -12.14 -5.35 0.99
N MET A 192 -11.64 -4.23 0.47
CA MET A 192 -11.70 -2.93 1.16
C MET A 192 -12.99 -2.15 0.84
N ALA A 193 -14.02 -2.86 0.35
CA ALA A 193 -15.29 -2.31 -0.10
C ALA A 193 -15.16 -1.20 -1.16
N SER A 194 -16.21 -0.38 -1.32
CA SER A 194 -16.20 0.80 -2.19
C SER A 194 -15.93 2.08 -1.39
N CYS A 195 -15.56 3.16 -2.07
CA CYS A 195 -15.45 4.47 -1.45
C CYS A 195 -16.78 4.96 -0.86
N THR A 196 -17.92 4.69 -1.52
CA THR A 196 -19.26 5.01 -1.00
C THR A 196 -19.56 4.23 0.29
N THR A 197 -19.21 2.95 0.33
CA THR A 197 -19.37 2.10 1.53
C THR A 197 -18.54 2.64 2.69
N ASN A 198 -17.28 3.00 2.45
CA ASN A 198 -16.40 3.58 3.47
C ASN A 198 -16.91 4.95 3.99
N CYS A 199 -17.60 5.73 3.15
CA CYS A 199 -18.22 6.99 3.55
C CYS A 199 -19.48 6.79 4.42
N LEU A 200 -20.32 5.82 4.05
CA LEU A 200 -21.63 5.62 4.69
C LEU A 200 -21.55 4.78 5.96
N ALA A 201 -20.73 3.72 5.99
CA ALA A 201 -20.75 2.73 7.07
C ALA A 201 -20.49 3.31 8.47
N PRO A 202 -19.57 4.27 8.70
CA PRO A 202 -19.38 4.85 10.03
C PRO A 202 -20.57 5.68 10.55
N SER A 203 -21.50 6.06 9.65
CA SER A 203 -22.69 6.84 10.00
C SER A 203 -23.90 5.95 10.31
N LEU A 204 -23.80 4.64 10.06
CA LEU A 204 -24.84 3.63 10.32
C LEU A 204 -24.55 2.91 11.64
#